data_AF-A0A959APZ9-F1
#
_entry.id   AF-A0A959APZ9-F1
#
_cell.length_a   1.000
_cell.length_b   1.000
_cell.length_c   1.000
_cell.angle_alpha   90.00
_cell.angle_beta   90.00
_cell.angle_gamma   90.00
#
_symmetry.space_group_name_H-M   'P 1'
#
loop_
_entity.id
_entity.type
_entity.pdbx_description
1 polymer ?
#
loop_
_entity_poly.entity_id
_entity_poly.type
_entity_poly.pdbx_seq_one_letter_code
_entity_poly.pdbx_strand_id
1 'polypeptide(L)'
;LGPAYRIELSDKVNLSGAIGAGPQLAIGNDFSLFGAGVMGKAEFDWPLFSNIRMFAGPKLGQALLFHPSHFYYADLMLGLRF
;
A
#
# COMPACT_ATOMS: atom_id res chain seq x y z
N LEU A 1 2.58 -3.04 -11.54
CA LEU A 1 2.27 -1.59 -11.57
C LEU A 1 0.83 -1.43 -12.01
N GLY A 2 0.05 -0.57 -11.37
CA GLY A 2 -1.33 -0.28 -11.79
C GLY A 2 -1.71 1.18 -11.48
N PRO A 3 -2.95 1.59 -11.76
CA PRO A 3 -3.34 2.99 -11.72
C PRO A 3 -3.30 3.55 -10.29
N ALA A 4 -2.92 4.83 -10.19
CA ALA A 4 -2.97 5.60 -8.96
C ALA A 4 -3.80 6.87 -9.19
N TYR A 5 -4.61 7.22 -8.19
CA TYR A 5 -5.50 8.36 -8.18
C TYR A 5 -5.23 9.22 -6.96
N ARG A 6 -5.44 10.53 -7.10
CA ARG A 6 -5.35 11.50 -6.02
C ARG A 6 -6.57 12.42 -6.05
N ILE A 7 -7.12 12.68 -4.88
CA ILE A 7 -8.24 13.58 -4.64
C ILE A 7 -7.78 14.56 -3.56
N GLU A 8 -7.86 15.85 -3.86
CA GLU A 8 -7.63 16.89 -2.87
C GLU A 8 -8.90 17.02 -2.01
N LEU A 9 -8.78 16.80 -0.71
CA LEU A 9 -9.89 16.94 0.23
C LEU A 9 -9.97 18.37 0.79
N SER A 10 -8.83 19.06 0.80
CA SER A 10 -8.64 20.45 1.25
C SER A 10 -7.29 20.96 0.73
N ASP A 11 -7.01 22.26 0.83
CA ASP A 11 -5.75 22.92 0.41
C ASP A 11 -4.46 22.22 0.88
N LYS A 12 -4.57 21.43 1.95
CA LYS A 12 -3.44 20.76 2.59
C LYS A 12 -3.58 19.25 2.67
N VAL A 13 -4.79 18.70 2.53
CA VAL A 13 -5.06 17.27 2.78
C VAL A 13 -5.42 16.56 1.49
N ASN A 14 -4.73 15.47 1.22
CA ASN A 14 -4.94 14.66 0.02
C ASN A 14 -5.35 13.24 0.41
N LEU A 15 -6.29 12.68 -0.33
CA LEU A 15 -6.55 11.25 -0.36
C LEU A 15 -5.96 10.69 -1.65
N SER A 16 -5.19 9.62 -1.56
CA SER A 16 -4.68 8.92 -2.72
C SER A 16 -5.00 7.44 -2.64
N GLY A 17 -5.25 6.81 -3.79
CA GLY A 17 -5.53 5.39 -3.89
C GLY A 17 -4.72 4.80 -5.03
N ALA A 18 -4.25 3.57 -4.86
CA ALA A 18 -3.58 2.85 -5.94
C ALA A 18 -3.95 1.38 -5.90
N ILE A 19 -4.11 0.79 -7.08
CA ILE A 19 -4.32 -0.65 -7.25
C ILE A 19 -3.26 -1.14 -8.22
N GLY A 20 -2.63 -2.28 -7.94
CA GLY A 20 -1.61 -2.82 -8.81
C GLY A 20 -1.39 -4.32 -8.62
N ALA A 21 -0.93 -4.95 -9.69
CA ALA A 21 -0.40 -6.31 -9.67
C ALA A 21 1.11 -6.27 -9.85
N GLY A 22 1.84 -7.22 -9.28
CA GLY A 22 3.28 -7.30 -9.49
C GLY A 22 3.95 -8.44 -8.75
N PRO A 23 5.27 -8.57 -8.94
CA PRO A 23 6.04 -9.51 -8.16
C PRO A 23 6.01 -9.12 -6.68
N GLN A 24 5.78 -10.09 -5.81
CA GLN A 24 5.78 -9.97 -4.36
C GLN A 24 6.81 -10.95 -3.80
N LEU A 25 7.73 -10.40 -3.00
CA LEU A 25 8.66 -11.20 -2.21
C LEU A 25 8.08 -11.32 -0.78
N ALA A 26 7.86 -12.53 -0.33
CA ALA A 26 7.50 -12.84 1.05
C ALA A 26 8.69 -13.49 1.74
N ILE A 27 9.22 -12.83 2.77
CA ILE A 27 10.33 -13.34 3.59
C ILE A 27 9.78 -13.56 5.00
N GLY A 28 9.76 -14.82 5.42
CA GLY A 28 9.58 -15.20 6.82
C GLY A 28 10.91 -15.68 7.41
N ASN A 29 10.92 -15.93 8.72
CA ASN A 29 12.12 -16.42 9.41
C ASN A 29 12.66 -17.73 8.81
N ASP A 30 11.79 -18.57 8.25
CA ASP A 30 12.12 -19.91 7.73
C ASP A 30 11.88 -20.07 6.22
N PHE A 31 11.49 -19.00 5.50
CA PHE A 31 11.21 -19.08 4.07
C PHE A 31 11.46 -17.78 3.33
N SER A 32 11.90 -17.89 2.07
CA SER A 32 11.91 -16.79 1.11
C SER A 32 11.16 -17.22 -0.14
N LEU A 33 10.12 -16.51 -0.52
CA LEU A 33 9.27 -16.84 -1.65
C LEU A 33 9.11 -15.65 -2.57
N PHE A 34 9.42 -15.83 -3.85
CA PHE A 34 9.15 -14.86 -4.90
C PHE A 34 7.90 -15.26 -5.67
N GLY A 35 6.94 -14.34 -5.79
CA GLY A 35 5.70 -14.65 -6.45
C GLY A 35 4.95 -13.48 -7.08
N ALA A 36 3.71 -13.68 -7.51
CA ALA A 36 2.84 -12.63 -8.06
C ALA A 36 1.72 -12.32 -7.05
N GLY A 37 1.40 -11.03 -6.90
CA GLY A 37 0.33 -10.57 -6.03
C GLY A 37 -0.39 -9.37 -6.62
N VAL A 38 -1.59 -9.11 -6.10
CA VAL A 38 -2.36 -7.89 -6.33
C VAL A 38 -2.46 -7.13 -5.02
N MET A 39 -2.45 -5.81 -5.09
CA MET A 39 -2.59 -4.94 -3.94
C MET A 39 -3.45 -3.73 -4.28
N GLY A 40 -4.24 -3.31 -3.30
CA GLY A 40 -4.91 -2.02 -3.25
C GLY A 40 -4.44 -1.25 -2.03
N LYS A 41 -4.30 0.06 -2.16
CA LYS A 41 -4.01 0.94 -1.03
C LYS A 41 -4.82 2.23 -1.10
N ALA A 42 -5.12 2.80 0.06
CA ALA A 42 -5.66 4.14 0.21
C ALA A 42 -4.87 4.86 1.29
N GLU A 43 -4.45 6.09 1.04
CA GLU A 43 -3.59 6.89 1.90
C GLU A 43 -4.16 8.29 2.03
N PHE A 44 -4.42 8.71 3.26
CA PHE A 44 -4.59 10.11 3.62
C PHE A 44 -3.21 10.72 3.84
N ASP A 45 -3.01 11.95 3.37
CA ASP A 45 -1.76 12.69 3.47
C ASP A 45 -2.05 14.12 3.93
N TRP A 46 -1.39 14.57 5.00
CA TRP A 46 -1.59 15.90 5.58
C TRP A 46 -0.27 16.49 6.11
N PRO A 47 -0.11 17.82 6.13
CA PRO A 47 1.11 18.44 6.61
C PRO A 47 1.20 18.36 8.14
N LEU A 48 2.40 18.03 8.63
CA LEU A 48 2.81 18.20 10.03
C LEU A 48 3.54 19.53 10.22
N PHE A 49 4.48 19.81 9.31
CA PHE A 49 5.30 21.03 9.28
C PHE A 49 5.48 21.49 7.83
N SER A 50 6.14 22.62 7.62
CA SER A 50 6.35 23.22 6.28
C SER A 50 6.93 22.24 5.25
N ASN A 51 7.82 21.34 5.68
CA ASN A 51 8.52 20.38 4.80
C ASN A 51 8.27 18.91 5.19
N ILE A 52 7.32 18.65 6.09
CA ILE A 52 7.06 17.28 6.59
C ILE A 52 5.57 17.01 6.49
N ARG A 53 5.21 15.96 5.77
CA ARG A 53 3.85 15.47 5.63
C ARG A 53 3.74 14.11 6.32
N MET A 54 2.62 13.86 6.98
CA MET A 54 2.26 12.54 7.47
C MET A 54 1.35 11.87 6.46
N PHE A 55 1.50 10.56 6.29
CA PHE A 55 0.52 9.75 5.59
C PHE A 55 0.09 8.55 6.44
N ALA A 56 -1.17 8.17 6.29
CA ALA A 56 -1.69 6.96 6.91
C ALA A 56 -2.77 6.33 6.03
N GLY A 57 -2.89 5.00 6.09
CA GLY A 57 -4.04 4.32 5.53
C GLY A 57 -3.83 2.83 5.27
N PRO A 58 -4.91 2.13 4.91
CA PRO A 58 -4.87 0.69 4.71
C PRO A 58 -4.20 0.32 3.40
N LYS A 59 -3.52 -0.83 3.43
CA LYS A 59 -3.08 -1.58 2.25
C LYS A 59 -3.65 -2.98 2.35
N LEU A 60 -4.36 -3.40 1.32
CA LEU A 60 -4.88 -4.74 1.19
C LEU A 60 -4.12 -5.43 0.07
N GLY A 61 -3.71 -6.67 0.31
CA GLY A 61 -2.99 -7.45 -0.67
C GLY A 61 -3.50 -8.88 -0.72
N GLN A 62 -3.35 -9.47 -1.89
CA GLN A 62 -3.61 -10.87 -2.12
C GLN A 62 -2.43 -11.43 -2.91
N ALA A 63 -1.87 -12.51 -2.41
CA ALA A 63 -0.83 -13.23 -3.13
C ALA A 63 -1.43 -14.41 -3.90
N LEU A 64 -1.09 -14.51 -5.19
CA LEU A 64 -1.78 -15.35 -6.17
C LEU A 64 -1.05 -16.66 -6.49
N LEU A 65 0.17 -16.86 -5.99
CA LEU A 65 0.95 -18.09 -6.21
C LEU A 65 0.88 -19.09 -5.06
N PHE A 66 0.11 -18.76 -4.03
CA PHE A 66 -0.33 -19.78 -3.09
C PHE A 66 -1.31 -20.66 -3.88
N HIS A 67 -1.07 -21.96 -3.87
CA HIS A 67 -2.04 -23.04 -3.63
C HIS A 67 -3.54 -22.65 -3.75
N PRO A 68 -4.51 -23.53 -4.09
CA PRO A 68 -5.95 -23.18 -4.21
C PRO A 68 -6.57 -22.31 -3.08
N SER A 69 -5.91 -22.22 -1.93
CA SER A 69 -6.09 -21.21 -0.88
C SER A 69 -5.31 -19.91 -1.16
N HIS A 70 -5.98 -18.89 -1.71
CA HIS A 70 -5.40 -17.56 -1.90
C HIS A 70 -5.14 -16.90 -0.54
N PHE A 71 -3.95 -16.30 -0.32
CA PHE A 71 -3.63 -15.61 0.94
C PHE A 71 -3.94 -14.12 0.83
N TYR A 72 -4.84 -13.63 1.70
CA TYR A 72 -5.17 -12.21 1.83
C TYR A 72 -4.51 -11.64 3.06
N TYR A 73 -3.95 -10.43 2.93
CA TYR A 73 -3.34 -9.70 4.04
C TYR A 73 -3.77 -8.24 4.02
N ALA A 74 -3.80 -7.65 5.20
CA ALA A 74 -4.16 -6.26 5.42
C ALA A 74 -3.11 -5.62 6.32
N ASP A 75 -2.50 -4.54 5.82
CA ASP A 75 -1.52 -3.75 6.53
C ASP A 75 -2.09 -2.36 6.80
N LEU A 76 -1.73 -1.77 7.93
CA LEU A 76 -1.92 -0.34 8.18
C LEU A 76 -0.59 0.36 7.93
N MET A 77 -0.57 1.28 6.98
CA MET A 77 0.61 2.09 6.69
C MET A 77 0.53 3.39 7.47
N LEU A 78 1.65 3.78 8.08
CA LEU A 78 1.86 5.08 8.71
C LEU A 78 3.29 5.51 8.39
N GLY A 79 3.47 6.76 7.99
CA GLY A 79 4.81 7.28 7.75
C GLY A 79 4.87 8.78 7.53
N LEU A 80 6.11 9.24 7.33
CA LEU A 80 6.43 10.63 7.02
C LEU A 80 6.92 10.74 5.58
N ARG A 81 6.62 11.87 4.94
CA ARG A 81 7.02 12.22 3.57
C ARG A 81 7.64 13.62 3.60
N PHE A 82 8.76 13.79 2.90
CA PHE A 82 9.57 15.00 2.84
C PHE A 82 9.61 15.52 1.40
#